data_AF-A0A2V9K4Y1-F1
#
_entry.id   AF-A0A2V9K4Y1-F1
#
_cell.length_a   1.000
_cell.length_b   1.000
_cell.length_c   1.000
_cell.angle_alpha   90.00
_cell.angle_beta   90.00
_cell.angle_gamma   90.00
#
_symmetry.space_group_name_H-M   'P 1'
#
loop_
_entity.id
_entity.type
_entity.pdbx_description
1 polymer ?
#
loop_
_entity_poly.entity_id
_entity_poly.type
_entity_poly.pdbx_seq_one_letter_code
_entity_poly.pdbx_strand_id
1 'polypeptide(L)'
;MDVITHELMRELLNDRLGEIQEIAEFVPNEIVYKALVIREFMEKHGIADPRSGIREFTAFERERLQSLGIVPQRAKGTSATSS
;
A
#
# COMPACT_ATOMS: atom_id res chain seq x y z
N MET A 1 3.30 -9.20 -13.76
CA MET A 1 4.04 -9.02 -12.49
C MET A 1 3.16 -8.59 -11.32
N ASP A 2 1.86 -8.28 -11.51
CA ASP A 2 1.00 -7.77 -10.44
C ASP A 2 0.51 -8.82 -9.41
N VAL A 3 0.18 -10.04 -9.83
CA VAL A 3 -0.45 -11.03 -8.93
C VAL A 3 0.52 -11.53 -7.85
N ILE A 4 1.76 -11.84 -8.23
CA ILE A 4 2.80 -12.35 -7.32
C ILE A 4 3.12 -11.33 -6.23
N THR A 5 3.19 -10.04 -6.59
CA THR A 5 3.47 -8.96 -5.63
C THR A 5 2.33 -8.80 -4.62
N HIS A 6 1.07 -8.94 -5.05
CA HIS A 6 -0.08 -8.79 -4.15
C HIS A 6 -0.32 -9.98 -3.22
N GLU A 7 0.09 -11.18 -3.59
CA GLU A 7 -0.06 -12.39 -2.77
C GLU A 7 1.06 -12.48 -1.72
N LEU A 8 2.31 -12.27 -2.15
CA LEU A 8 3.47 -12.16 -1.27
C LEU A 8 3.30 -11.06 -0.20
N MET A 9 2.74 -9.91 -0.61
CA MET A 9 2.43 -8.83 0.34
C MET A 9 1.38 -9.26 1.38
N ARG A 10 0.42 -10.12 1.04
CA ARG A 10 -0.58 -10.57 2.04
C ARG A 10 0.03 -11.51 3.06
N GLU A 11 0.93 -12.39 2.62
CA GLU A 11 1.65 -13.31 3.52
C GLU A 11 2.50 -12.51 4.51
N LEU A 12 3.29 -11.55 4.02
CA LEU A 12 4.12 -10.67 4.84
C LEU A 12 3.34 -9.84 5.89
N LEU A 13 2.08 -9.51 5.59
CA LEU A 13 1.20 -8.76 6.51
C LEU A 13 0.57 -9.66 7.57
N ASN A 14 0.39 -10.96 7.30
CA ASN A 14 -0.20 -11.93 8.22
C ASN A 14 0.83 -12.61 9.14
N ASP A 15 2.08 -12.76 8.70
CA ASP A 15 3.09 -13.52 9.45
C ASP A 15 3.68 -12.77 10.65
N ARG A 16 4.28 -13.53 11.57
CA ARG A 16 5.00 -12.97 12.73
C ARG A 16 6.31 -12.35 12.26
N LEU A 17 6.49 -11.06 12.56
CA LEU A 17 7.67 -10.24 12.19
C LEU A 17 9.03 -10.87 12.54
N GLY A 18 9.07 -11.82 13.48
CA GLY A 18 10.30 -12.53 13.89
C GLY A 18 10.92 -13.40 12.80
N GLU A 19 10.18 -13.77 11.75
CA GLU A 19 10.66 -14.59 10.63
C GLU A 19 11.06 -13.75 9.39
N ILE A 20 10.97 -12.41 9.48
CA ILE A 20 11.30 -11.52 8.35
C ILE A 20 12.75 -11.64 7.89
N GLN A 21 13.68 -12.06 8.75
CA GLN A 21 15.06 -12.35 8.32
C GLN A 21 15.13 -13.51 7.32
N GLU A 22 14.36 -14.57 7.53
CA GLU A 22 14.32 -15.72 6.62
C GLU A 22 13.63 -15.35 5.29
N ILE A 23 12.59 -14.53 5.35
CA ILE A 23 11.86 -14.09 4.14
C ILE A 23 12.67 -13.05 3.33
N ALA A 24 13.43 -12.18 3.99
CA ALA A 24 14.27 -11.18 3.34
C ALA A 24 15.42 -11.79 2.51
N GLU A 25 15.78 -13.05 2.74
CA GLU A 25 16.76 -13.76 1.90
C GLU A 25 16.22 -14.11 0.51
N PHE A 26 14.89 -14.22 0.36
CA PHE A 26 14.23 -14.69 -0.87
C PHE A 26 13.34 -13.62 -1.52
N VAL A 27 13.16 -12.47 -0.87
CA VAL A 27 12.27 -11.40 -1.29
C VAL A 27 13.06 -10.09 -1.44
N PRO A 28 12.84 -9.30 -2.52
CA PRO A 28 13.48 -8.00 -2.64
C PRO A 28 13.23 -7.11 -1.43
N ASN A 29 14.29 -6.46 -0.92
CA ASN A 29 14.24 -5.62 0.28
C ASN A 29 13.16 -4.52 0.19
N GLU A 30 12.88 -4.00 -1.01
CA GLU A 30 11.84 -2.99 -1.23
C GLU A 30 10.43 -3.52 -0.93
N ILE A 31 10.18 -4.81 -1.17
CA ILE A 31 8.90 -5.47 -0.89
C ILE A 31 8.75 -5.68 0.62
N VAL A 32 9.81 -6.17 1.28
CA VAL A 32 9.85 -6.35 2.74
C VAL A 32 9.61 -5.00 3.44
N TYR A 33 10.32 -3.95 3.02
CA TYR A 33 10.16 -2.61 3.59
C TYR A 33 8.74 -2.06 3.38
N LYS A 34 8.17 -2.21 2.18
CA LYS A 34 6.78 -1.82 1.92
C LYS A 34 5.80 -2.56 2.82
N ALA A 35 5.99 -3.86 3.05
CA ALA A 35 5.13 -4.63 3.93
C ALA A 35 5.21 -4.10 5.37
N LEU A 36 6.41 -3.83 5.90
CA LEU A 36 6.60 -3.25 7.23
C LEU A 36 5.88 -1.92 7.41
N VAL A 37 6.00 -1.01 6.43
CA VAL A 37 5.32 0.29 6.45
C VAL A 37 3.80 0.13 6.43
N ILE A 38 3.28 -0.81 5.63
CA ILE A 38 1.83 -1.08 5.58
C ILE A 38 1.34 -1.68 6.91
N ARG A 39 2.10 -2.55 7.58
CA ARG A 39 1.74 -3.08 8.91
C ARG A 39 1.65 -1.99 9.95
N GLU A 40 2.63 -1.10 9.99
CA GLU A 40 2.63 0.03 10.91
C GLU A 40 1.41 0.92 10.67
N PHE A 41 1.06 1.18 9.41
CA PHE A 41 -0.16 1.89 9.05
C PHE A 41 -1.42 1.15 9.54
N MET A 42 -1.53 -0.16 9.27
CA MET A 42 -2.67 -0.97 9.70
C MET A 42 -2.85 -0.95 11.22
N GLU A 43 -1.77 -1.07 11.99
CA GLU A 43 -1.79 -1.02 13.45
C GLU A 43 -2.28 0.34 13.97
N LYS A 44 -1.73 1.44 13.44
CA LYS A 44 -2.15 2.80 13.82
C LYS A 44 -3.60 3.11 13.52
N HIS A 45 -4.16 2.49 12.48
CA HIS A 45 -5.53 2.70 12.03
C HIS A 45 -6.51 1.61 12.50
N GLY A 46 -6.05 0.62 13.27
CA GLY A 46 -6.89 -0.48 13.77
C GLY A 46 -7.45 -1.39 12.67
N ILE A 47 -6.72 -1.55 11.56
CA ILE A 47 -7.12 -2.36 10.40
C ILE A 47 -6.58 -3.78 10.56
N ALA A 48 -7.48 -4.76 10.69
CA ALA A 48 -7.10 -6.17 10.85
C ALA A 48 -6.92 -6.91 9.52
N ASP A 49 -7.72 -6.59 8.49
CA ASP A 49 -7.69 -7.30 7.21
C ASP A 49 -6.58 -6.76 6.29
N PRO A 50 -5.61 -7.59 5.86
CA PRO A 50 -4.51 -7.16 4.99
C PRO A 50 -4.96 -6.59 3.64
N ARG A 51 -6.06 -7.11 3.07
CA ARG A 51 -6.55 -6.60 1.78
C ARG A 51 -7.06 -5.16 1.92
N SER A 52 -7.82 -4.91 2.98
CA SER A 52 -8.28 -3.57 3.36
C SER A 52 -7.10 -2.67 3.69
N GLY A 53 -6.12 -3.16 4.44
CA GLY A 53 -4.88 -2.43 4.77
C GLY A 53 -4.11 -1.96 3.54
N ILE A 54 -3.86 -2.84 2.57
CA ILE A 54 -3.19 -2.48 1.31
C ILE A 54 -3.99 -1.41 0.55
N ARG A 55 -5.31 -1.56 0.46
CA ARG A 55 -6.18 -0.63 -0.27
C ARG A 55 -6.19 0.75 0.38
N GLU A 56 -6.36 0.81 1.69
CA GLU A 56 -6.40 2.07 2.45
C GLU A 56 -5.03 2.76 2.46
N PHE A 57 -3.95 2.01 2.63
CA PHE A 57 -2.60 2.55 2.49
C PHE A 57 -2.35 3.13 1.10
N THR A 58 -2.78 2.44 0.04
CA THR A 58 -2.64 2.92 -1.35
C THR A 58 -3.42 4.22 -1.58
N ALA A 59 -4.61 4.35 -0.99
CA ALA A 59 -5.40 5.58 -1.04
C ALA A 59 -4.70 6.72 -0.29
N PHE A 60 -4.24 6.46 0.93
CA PHE A 60 -3.46 7.41 1.75
C PHE A 60 -2.20 7.91 1.02
N GLU A 61 -1.37 7.01 0.48
CA GLU A 61 -0.15 7.40 -0.24
C GLU A 61 -0.48 8.20 -1.50
N ARG A 62 -1.56 7.86 -2.21
CA ARG A 62 -2.01 8.63 -3.37
C ARG A 62 -2.39 10.06 -2.98
N GLU A 63 -3.17 10.24 -1.91
CA GLU A 63 -3.56 11.56 -1.41
C GLU A 63 -2.34 12.37 -0.94
N ARG A 64 -1.40 11.72 -0.23
CA ARG A 64 -0.13 12.31 0.19
C ARG A 64 0.73 12.75 -1.02
N LEU A 65 0.85 11.94 -2.06
CA LEU A 65 1.60 12.31 -3.26
C LEU A 65 0.91 13.44 -4.04
N GLN A 66 -0.41 13.51 -4.02
CA GLN A 66 -1.16 14.63 -4.60
C GLN A 66 -0.94 15.93 -3.82
N SER A 67 -0.93 15.89 -2.49
CA SER A 67 -0.68 17.09 -1.67
C SER A 67 0.75 17.62 -1.82
N LEU A 68 1.70 16.74 -2.14
CA LEU A 68 3.08 17.10 -2.48
C LEU A 68 3.26 17.57 -3.93
N GLY A 69 2.21 17.55 -4.75
CA GLY A 69 2.28 17.95 -6.17
C GLY A 69 3.03 16.98 -7.07
N ILE A 70 3.32 15.76 -6.60
CA ILE A 70 4.07 14.74 -7.35
C ILE A 70 3.17 14.01 -8.35
N VAL A 71 1.92 13.75 -7.98
CA VAL A 71 0.92 13.13 -8.86
C VAL A 71 -0.06 14.20 -9.33
N PRO A 72 -0.34 14.30 -10.64
CA PRO A 72 -1.35 15.22 -11.14
C PRO A 72 -2.68 14.97 -10.43
N GLN A 73 -3.23 15.99 -9.77
CA GLN A 73 -4.63 15.94 -9.39
C GLN A 73 -5.41 15.71 -10.67
N ARG A 74 -6.09 14.56 -10.79
CA ARG A 74 -7.03 14.37 -11.90
C ARG A 74 -7.99 15.56 -11.81
N ALA A 75 -7.91 16.46 -12.78
CA ALA A 75 -8.87 17.54 -12.91
C ALA A 75 -10.26 16.87 -12.90
N LYS A 76 -11.03 17.08 -11.82
CA LYS A 76 -12.44 16.71 -11.81
C LYS A 76 -13.02 17.43 -13.01
N GLY A 77 -13.41 16.66 -14.04
CA GLY A 77 -13.99 17.21 -15.25
C GLY A 77 -15.11 18.14 -14.83
N THR A 78 -14.91 19.43 -15.07
CA THR A 78 -15.99 20.40 -15.16
C THR A 78 -16.97 19.81 -16.16
N SER A 79 -18.09 19.30 -15.67
CA SER A 79 -19.24 18.97 -16.48
C SER A 79 -19.67 20.27 -17.15
N ALA A 80 -19.17 20.47 -18.37
CA ALA A 80 -19.61 21.54 -19.23
C ALA A 80 -21.10 21.36 -19.44
N THR A 81 -21.88 22.23 -18.83
CA THR A 81 -23.23 22.54 -19.25
C THR A 81 -23.14 22.99 -20.71
N SER A 82 -23.69 22.21 -21.62
CA SER A 82 -23.92 22.52 -23.03
C SER A 82 -24.97 21.52 -23.50
N SER A 83 -26.10 21.85 -24.10
CA SER A 83 -26.86 23.06 -24.39
C SER A 83 -28.28 22.56 -24.67
#